data_AF-A0A1G6KH25-F1
#
_entry.id   AF-A0A1G6KH25-F1
#
_cell.length_a   1.000
_cell.length_b   1.000
_cell.length_c   1.000
_cell.angle_alpha   90.00
_cell.angle_beta   90.00
_cell.angle_gamma   90.00
#
_symmetry.space_group_name_H-M   'P 1'
#
loop_
_entity.id
_entity.type
_entity.pdbx_description
1 polymer ?
#
loop_
_entity_poly.entity_id
_entity_poly.type
_entity_poly.pdbx_seq_one_letter_code
_entity_poly.pdbx_strand_id
1 'polypeptide(L)' 'MRGAAAKSAYPGKVAIRHVIETARDCGLDVAGIEVSPDGTIRVVEARALPKPAESEFDRCQREGLI' A
#
# COMPACT_ATOMS: atom_id res chain seq x y z
N MET A 1 30.80 -15.87 10.64
CA MET A 1 30.18 -14.84 11.49
C MET A 1 28.67 -15.05 11.46
N ARG A 2 28.02 -15.41 12.58
CA ARG A 2 26.55 -15.46 12.65
C ARG A 2 26.08 -14.01 12.73
N GLY A 3 25.40 -13.51 11.69
CA GLY A 3 24.77 -12.20 11.72
C GLY A 3 23.73 -12.17 12.84
N ALA A 4 23.82 -11.18 13.73
CA ALA A 4 22.80 -10.96 14.73
C ALA A 4 21.45 -10.82 14.02
N ALA A 5 20.45 -11.63 14.41
CA ALA A 5 19.09 -11.45 13.93
C ALA A 5 18.67 -10.03 14.33
N ALA A 6 18.57 -9.12 13.36
CA ALA A 6 18.05 -7.79 13.60
C ALA A 6 16.69 -7.96 14.27
N LYS A 7 16.53 -7.44 15.49
CA LYS A 7 15.23 -7.44 16.18
C LYS A 7 14.22 -6.84 15.20
N SER A 8 13.11 -7.53 14.95
CA SER A 8 12.09 -7.01 14.06
C SER A 8 11.66 -5.63 14.57
N ALA A 9 11.87 -4.62 13.75
CA ALA A 9 11.65 -3.22 14.09
C ALA A 9 10.40 -2.73 13.36
N TYR A 10 9.36 -3.56 13.32
CA TYR A 10 8.09 -3.20 12.68
C TYR A 10 7.63 -1.84 13.22
N PRO A 11 7.28 -0.90 12.33
CA PRO A 11 6.90 0.43 12.72
C PRO A 11 5.56 0.39 13.45
N GLY A 12 5.48 1.15 14.54
CA GLY A 12 4.23 1.32 15.26
C GLY A 12 3.21 2.16 14.48
N LYS A 13 1.96 2.11 14.93
CA LYS A 13 0.83 2.86 14.36
C LYS A 13 1.10 4.35 14.12
N VAL A 14 1.83 5.00 15.04
CA VAL A 14 2.15 6.44 14.96
C VAL A 14 3.08 6.73 13.77
N ALA A 15 4.13 5.93 13.59
CA ALA A 15 5.05 6.08 12.47
C ALA A 15 4.34 5.87 11.12
N ILE A 16 3.50 4.83 11.03
CA ILE A 16 2.68 4.56 9.84
C ILE A 16 1.77 5.74 9.51
N ARG A 17 1.08 6.29 10.53
CA ARG A 17 0.19 7.43 10.35
C ARG A 17 0.94 8.65 9.80
N HIS A 18 2.05 9.03 10.42
CA HIS A 18 2.82 10.20 9.98
C HIS A 18 3.34 10.05 8.55
N VAL A 19 3.77 8.86 8.15
CA VAL A 19 4.21 8.61 6.76
C VAL A 19 3.04 8.79 5.78
N ILE A 20 1.85 8.26 6.08
CA ILE A 20 0.67 8.39 5.22
C ILE A 20 0.23 9.85 5.11
N GLU A 21 0.16 10.57 6.24
CA GLU A 21 -0.20 11.99 6.28
C GLU A 21 0.79 12.82 5.47
N THR A 22 2.09 12.64 5.72
CA THR A 22 3.16 13.33 4.97
C THR A 22 3.08 13.04 3.47
N ALA A 23 2.85 11.78 3.08
CA ALA A 23 2.72 11.42 1.67
C ALA A 23 1.54 12.13 1.00
N ARG A 24 0.39 12.22 1.68
CA ARG A 24 -0.78 12.94 1.19
C ARG A 24 -0.52 14.45 1.11
N ASP A 25 0.16 15.03 2.09
CA ASP A 25 0.54 16.44 2.10
C ASP A 25 1.50 16.77 0.95
N CYS A 26 2.33 15.81 0.54
CA CYS A 26 3.17 15.90 -0.66
C CYS A 26 2.41 15.67 -1.98
N GLY A 27 1.09 15.47 -1.94
CA GLY A 27 0.25 15.25 -3.12
C GLY A 27 0.29 13.84 -3.69
N LEU A 28 0.75 12.84 -2.92
CA LEU A 28 0.66 11.44 -3.32
C LEU A 28 -0.75 10.90 -3.06
N ASP A 29 -1.30 10.20 -4.05
CA ASP A 29 -2.53 9.43 -3.90
C ASP A 29 -2.20 8.05 -3.31
N VAL A 30 -2.26 7.95 -1.98
CA VAL A 30 -1.86 6.74 -1.25
C VAL A 30 -2.91 5.65 -1.40
N ALA A 31 -2.60 4.61 -2.19
CA ALA A 31 -3.43 3.43 -2.34
C ALA A 31 -3.15 2.36 -1.26
N GLY A 32 -1.93 2.35 -0.72
CA GLY A 32 -1.54 1.38 0.29
C GLY A 32 -0.14 1.64 0.84
N ILE A 33 0.28 0.77 1.75
CA ILE A 33 1.64 0.76 2.31
C ILE A 33 2.17 -0.66 2.33
N GLU A 34 3.48 -0.80 2.18
CA GLU A 34 4.21 -2.02 2.46
C GLU A 34 5.12 -1.78 3.66
N VAL A 35 5.13 -2.74 4.58
CA VAL A 35 5.92 -2.66 5.81
C VAL A 35 6.90 -3.81 5.84
N SER A 36 8.18 -3.47 5.94
CA SER A 36 9.26 -4.45 6.04
C SER A 36 9.63 -4.74 7.51
N PRO A 37 10.14 -5.94 7.83
CA PRO A 37 10.54 -6.30 9.20
C PRO A 37 11.63 -5.41 9.81
N ASP A 38 12.37 -4.67 8.98
CA ASP A 38 13.41 -3.71 9.36
C ASP A 38 12.87 -2.33 9.75
N GLY A 39 11.55 -2.10 9.65
CA GLY A 39 10.92 -0.83 9.96
C GLY A 39 10.65 0.06 8.74
N THR A 40 11.09 -0.34 7.55
CA THR A 40 10.87 0.44 6.33
C THR A 40 9.39 0.45 5.95
N ILE A 41 8.84 1.65 5.73
CA ILE A 41 7.50 1.86 5.19
C ILE A 41 7.64 2.36 3.75
N ARG A 42 7.10 1.62 2.78
CA ARG A 42 6.98 2.08 1.40
C ARG A 42 5.53 2.49 1.15
N VAL A 43 5.34 3.67 0.58
CA VAL A 43 4.04 4.16 0.15
C VAL A 43 3.77 3.66 -1.26
N VAL A 44 2.61 3.03 -1.45
CA VAL A 44 2.15 2.60 -2.77
C VAL A 44 1.21 3.67 -3.31
N GLU A 45 1.61 4.27 -4.41
CA GLU A 45 0.83 5.30 -5.09
C GLU A 45 -0.21 4.66 -6.03
N ALA A 46 -1.44 5.15 -5.99
CA ALA A 46 -2.54 4.65 -6.83
C ALA A 46 -2.21 4.63 -8.32
N ARG A 47 -1.47 5.63 -8.80
CA ARG A 47 -1.06 5.74 -10.22
C ARG A 47 -0.01 4.72 -10.62
N ALA A 48 0.73 4.17 -9.67
CA ALA A 48 1.69 3.11 -9.90
C ALA A 48 1.03 1.72 -9.96
N LEU A 49 -0.22 1.60 -9.51
CA LEU A 49 -0.97 0.35 -9.60
C LEU A 49 -1.54 0.16 -11.02
N PRO A 50 -1.46 -1.05 -11.58
CA PRO A 50 -2.17 -1.35 -12.81
C PRO A 50 -3.67 -1.13 -12.58
N LYS A 51 -4.33 -0.49 -13.56
CA LYS A 51 -5.79 -0.36 -13.52
C LYS A 51 -6.40 -1.77 -13.38
N PRO A 52 -7.31 -1.99 -12.42
CA PRO A 52 -8.01 -3.26 -12.35
C PRO A 52 -8.72 -3.48 -13.69
N ALA A 53 -8.53 -4.68 -14.26
CA ALA A 53 -9.30 -5.11 -15.41
C ALA A 53 -10.79 -5.13 -15.02
N GLU A 54 -11.66 -4.84 -15.99
CA GLU A 54 -13.10 -5.01 -15.80
C GLU A 54 -13.36 -6.44 -15.33
N SER A 55 -14.04 -6.60 -14.18
CA SER A 55 -14.39 -7.92 -13.71
C SER A 55 -15.53 -8.50 -14.55
N GLU A 56 -15.64 -9.83 -14.60
CA GLU A 56 -16.77 -10.49 -15.24
C GLU A 56 -18.12 -10.03 -14.66
N PHE A 57 -18.15 -9.69 -13.37
CA PHE A 57 -19.32 -9.15 -12.70
C PHE A 57 -19.69 -7.76 -13.25
N ASP A 58 -18.71 -6.85 -13.34
CA ASP A 58 -18.91 -5.50 -13.90
C ASP A 58 -19.38 -5.57 -15.35
N ARG A 59 -18.81 -6.50 -16.14
CA ARG A 59 -19.25 -6.76 -17.52
C ARG A 59 -20.72 -7.18 -17.56
N CYS A 60 -21.11 -8.16 -16.75
CA CYS A 60 -22.48 -8.67 -16.72
C CYS A 60 -23.50 -7.59 -16.30
N GLN A 61 -23.17 -6.72 -15.32
CA GLN A 61 -24.02 -5.59 -14.95
C GLN A 61 -24.15 -4.57 -16.10
N ARG A 62 -23.04 -4.23 -16.76
CA ARG A 62 -23.04 -3.30 -17.90
C ARG A 62 -23.87 -3.81 -19.08
N GLU A 63 -23.87 -5.12 -19.30
CA GLU A 63 -24.63 -5.78 -20.38
C GLU A 63 -26.09 -6.10 -19.99
N GLY A 64 -26.50 -5.84 -18.75
CA GLY A 64 -27.85 -6.12 -18.25
C GLY A 64 -28.16 -7.61 -18.11
N LEU A 65 -27.13 -8.43 -17.93
CA LEU A 65 -27.24 -9.87 -17.71
C LEU A 65 -27.51 -10.20 -16.23
N ILE A 66 -27.22 -9.26 -15.33
CA ILE A 66 -27.50 -9.30 -13.88
C ILE A 66 -27.81 -7.89 -13.35
#